data_AF-A0A854CRN0-F1
#
_entry.id   AF-A0A854CRN0-F1
#
_cell.length_a   1.000
_cell.length_b   1.000
_cell.length_c   1.000
_cell.angle_alpha   90.00
_cell.angle_beta   90.00
_cell.angle_gamma   90.00
#
_symmetry.space_group_name_H-M   'P 1'
#
loop_
_entity.id
_entity.type
_entity.pdbx_description
1 polymer ?
#
loop_
_entity_poly.entity_id
_entity_poly.type
_entity_poly.pdbx_seq_one_letter_code
_entity_poly.pdbx_strand_id
1 'polypeptide(L)' 'MGRPAKPLVVSADDRVQLESMARSQSLPAALSRRAQMILRMADGEPQTAIAHRYGVSRPTVTLWR' A
#
# COMPACT_ATOMS: atom_id res chain seq x y z
N MET A 1 -12.92 -6.62 -16.23
CA MET A 1 -11.59 -7.13 -16.62
C MET A 1 -10.51 -6.36 -15.88
N GLY A 2 -10.03 -6.88 -14.76
CA GLY A 2 -9.07 -6.20 -13.89
C GLY A 2 -7.66 -6.27 -14.48
N ARG A 3 -7.10 -5.11 -14.83
CA ARG A 3 -5.67 -5.03 -15.18
C ARG A 3 -4.88 -5.57 -13.98
N PRO A 4 -4.09 -6.65 -14.15
CA PRO A 4 -3.24 -7.12 -13.06
C PRO A 4 -2.35 -5.94 -12.67
N ALA A 5 -2.43 -5.56 -11.39
CA ALA A 5 -1.52 -4.56 -10.86
C ALA A 5 -0.13 -5.14 -11.09
N LYS A 6 0.65 -4.53 -11.99
CA LYS A 6 2.05 -4.90 -12.19
C LYS A 6 2.67 -4.95 -10.79
N PRO A 7 3.35 -6.04 -10.41
CA PRO A 7 3.90 -6.17 -9.07
C PRO A 7 4.70 -4.91 -8.78
N LEU A 8 4.31 -4.21 -7.71
CA LEU A 8 5.05 -3.05 -7.26
C LEU A 8 6.37 -3.62 -6.75
N VAL A 9 7.42 -3.54 -7.57
CA VAL A 9 8.75 -4.02 -7.20
C VAL A 9 9.30 -3.00 -6.21
N VAL A 10 9.03 -3.25 -4.93
CA VAL A 10 9.60 -2.50 -3.82
C VAL A 10 10.93 -3.14 -3.50
N SER A 11 12.01 -2.35 -3.56
CA SER A 11 13.33 -2.82 -3.15
C SER A 11 13.33 -3.16 -1.65
N ALA A 12 14.28 -3.98 -1.20
CA ALA A 12 14.37 -4.33 0.22
C ALA A 12 14.55 -3.07 1.11
N ASP A 13 15.29 -2.08 0.63
CA ASP A 13 15.49 -0.79 1.31
C ASP A 13 14.19 0.01 1.43
N ASP A 14 13.48 0.19 0.31
CA ASP A 14 12.17 0.85 0.29
C ASP A 14 11.16 0.12 1.18
N ARG A 15 11.21 -1.21 1.23
CA ARG A 15 10.34 -2.02 2.09
C ARG A 15 10.61 -1.71 3.56
N VAL A 16 11.87 -1.64 3.98
CA VAL A 16 12.26 -1.28 5.35
C VAL A 16 11.78 0.13 5.71
N GLN A 17 11.93 1.09 4.80
CA GLN A 17 11.41 2.45 5.02
C GLN A 17 9.89 2.47 5.17
N LEU A 18 9.16 1.78 4.29
CA LEU A 18 7.71 1.68 4.36
C LEU A 18 7.24 0.98 5.64
N GLU A 19 7.95 -0.05 6.10
CA GLU A 19 7.66 -0.73 7.37
C GLU A 19 7.89 0.20 8.57
N SER A 20 8.96 1.00 8.54
CA SER A 20 9.23 2.03 9.54
C SER A 20 8.11 3.08 9.57
N MET A 21 7.69 3.56 8.39
CA MET A 21 6.57 4.53 8.27
C MET A 21 5.24 3.93 8.73
N ALA A 22 4.98 2.66 8.41
CA ALA A 22 3.78 1.94 8.82
C ALA A 22 3.71 1.77 10.34
N ARG A 23 4.85 1.60 11.01
CA ARG A 23 4.93 1.44 12.48
C ARG A 23 5.09 2.75 13.25
N SER A 24 5.46 3.83 12.57
CA SER A 24 5.69 5.13 13.21
C SER A 24 4.39 5.75 13.71
N GLN A 25 4.36 6.07 15.00
CA GLN A 25 3.25 6.77 15.65
C GLN A 25 3.38 8.30 15.57
N SER A 26 4.57 8.80 15.21
CA SER A 26 4.84 10.23 15.01
C SER A 26 4.38 10.72 13.63
N LEU A 27 4.12 9.80 12.69
CA LEU A 27 3.60 10.15 11.37
C LEU A 27 2.08 10.30 11.40
N PRO A 28 1.51 11.16 10.53
CA PRO A 28 0.08 11.21 10.32
C PRO A 28 -0.50 9.82 10.02
N ALA A 29 -1.60 9.46 10.67
CA ALA A 29 -2.26 8.17 10.49
C ALA A 29 -2.56 7.85 9.02
N ALA A 30 -2.82 8.88 8.20
CA ALA A 30 -3.01 8.74 6.76
C ALA A 30 -1.74 8.24 6.03
N LEU A 31 -0.55 8.71 6.41
CA LEU A 31 0.72 8.28 5.82
C LEU A 31 1.08 6.86 6.26
N SER A 32 0.95 6.55 7.55
CA SER A 32 1.16 5.18 8.05
C SER A 32 0.20 4.19 7.36
N ARG A 33 -1.07 4.56 7.17
CA ARG A 33 -2.05 3.72 6.48
C ARG A 33 -1.73 3.52 5.00
N ARG A 34 -1.18 4.54 4.33
CA ARG A 34 -0.68 4.42 2.94
C ARG A 34 0.52 3.48 2.86
N ALA A 35 1.49 3.61 3.77
CA ALA A 35 2.66 2.74 3.79
C ALA A 35 2.26 1.27 3.99
N GLN A 36 1.33 0.99 4.91
CA GLN A 36 0.75 -0.35 5.08
C GLN A 36 0.10 -0.86 3.79
N MET A 37 -0.63 0.02 3.09
CA MET A 37 -1.29 -0.33 1.84
C MET A 37 -0.30 -0.72 0.74
N ILE A 38 0.79 0.03 0.60
CA ILE A 38 1.87 -0.21 -0.37
C ILE A 38 2.59 -1.53 -0.07
N LEU A 39 2.87 -1.82 1.20
CA LEU A 39 3.47 -3.09 1.62
C LEU A 39 2.59 -4.28 1.23
N ARG A 40 1.28 -4.16 1.38
CA ARG A 40 0.30 -5.20 1.01
C ARG A 40 0.24 -5.39 -0.51
N MET A 41 0.33 -4.31 -1.28
CA MET A 41 0.45 -4.39 -2.74
C MET A 41 1.75 -5.06 -3.17
N ALA A 42 2.86 -4.78 -2.49
CA ALA A 42 4.15 -5.42 -2.74
C ALA A 42 4.14 -6.92 -2.40
N ASP A 43 3.34 -7.32 -1.40
CA ASP A 43 3.08 -8.72 -1.03
C ASP A 43 2.24 -9.47 -2.08
N GLY A 44 1.66 -8.77 -3.06
CA GLY A 44 0.84 -9.35 -4.13
C GLY A 44 -0.66 -9.32 -3.84
N GLU A 45 -1.11 -8.64 -2.77
CA GLU A 45 -2.53 -8.52 -2.47
C GLU A 45 -3.25 -7.64 -3.52
N PRO A 46 -4.41 -8.08 -4.04
CA PRO A 46 -5.11 -7.33 -5.08
C PRO A 46 -5.64 -5.99 -4.53
N GLN A 47 -5.47 -4.92 -5.32
CA GLN A 47 -5.93 -3.56 -4.98
C GLN A 47 -7.41 -3.51 -4.56
N THR A 48 -8.26 -4.42 -5.07
CA THR A 48 -9.67 -4.54 -4.67
C THR A 48 -9.84 -4.98 -3.22
N ALA A 49 -9.08 -6.00 -2.78
CA ALA A 49 -9.13 -6.50 -1.41
C ALA A 49 -8.57 -5.45 -0.44
N ILE A 50 -7.50 -4.79 -0.86
CA ILE A 50 -6.90 -3.67 -0.12
C ILE A 50 -7.90 -2.52 0.01
N ALA A 51 -8.50 -2.07 -1.10
CA ALA A 51 -9.52 -1.03 -1.11
C ALA A 51 -10.66 -1.33 -0.13
N HIS A 52 -11.17 -2.56 -0.17
CA HIS A 52 -12.23 -3.03 0.72
C HIS A 52 -11.79 -3.02 2.20
N ARG A 53 -10.57 -3.52 2.50
CA ARG A 53 -10.03 -3.57 3.85
C ARG A 53 -9.86 -2.18 4.49
N TYR A 54 -9.43 -1.21 3.70
CA TYR A 54 -9.16 0.16 4.18
C TYR A 54 -10.34 1.12 3.98
N GLY A 55 -11.47 0.63 3.43
CA GLY A 55 -12.67 1.43 3.16
C GLY A 55 -12.44 2.54 2.14
N VAL A 56 -11.49 2.37 1.20
CA VAL A 56 -11.18 3.36 0.17
C VAL A 56 -11.59 2.85 -1.20
N SER A 57 -11.80 3.76 -2.14
CA SER A 57 -12.10 3.40 -3.53
C SER A 57 -10.86 2.85 -4.23
N ARG A 58 -11.04 1.86 -5.10
CA ARG A 58 -9.97 1.33 -5.98
C ARG A 58 -9.16 2.43 -6.70
N PRO A 59 -9.74 3.49 -7.30
CA PRO A 59 -8.96 4.58 -7.89
C PRO A 59 -8.04 5.26 -6.89
N THR A 60 -8.43 5.37 -5.61
CA THR A 60 -7.58 5.93 -4.55
C THR A 60 -6.33 5.06 -4.32
N VAL A 61 -6.49 3.73 -4.34
CA VAL A 61 -5.37 2.78 -4.23
C VAL A 61 -4.46 2.85 -5.46
N THR A 62 -5.05 2.95 -6.65
CA THR A 62 -4.29 3.08 -7.91
C THR A 62 -3.51 4.39 -8.00
N LEU A 63 -3.99 5.46 -7.38
CA LEU A 63 -3.30 6.76 -7.32
C LEU A 63 -2.02 6.75 -6.46
N TRP A 64 -1.82 5.72 -5.64
CA TRP A 64 -0.67 5.58 -4.76
C TRP A 64 0.40 4.64 -5.32
N ARG A 65 0.18 4.13 -6.52
CA ARG A 65 1.18 3.43 -7.34
C ARG A 65 1.99 4.43 -8.14
#